data_AF-A0A973H8V1-F1
#
_entry.id   AF-A0A973H8V1-F1
#
_cell.length_a   1.000
_cell.length_b   1.000
_cell.length_c   1.000
_cell.angle_alpha   90.00
_cell.angle_beta   90.00
_cell.angle_gamma   90.00
#
_symmetry.space_group_name_H-M   'P 1'
#
loop_
_entity.id
_entity.type
_entity.pdbx_description
1 polymer ?
#
loop_
_entity_poly.entity_id
_entity_poly.type
_entity_poly.pdbx_seq_one_letter_code
_entity_poly.pdbx_strand_id
1 'polypeptide(L)'
;AQFISFMVHDPEVGKIMGYDRGILSTTEQYDAFVPTDDQNKGVKAYEEEVAKAGVLGKITPHPSGADVVEAAFLRIGGEVSQGKTKPADAAKALFSEAKAAFAG
;
A
#
# COMPACT_ATOMS: atom_id res chain seq x y z
N ALA A 1 22.52 -3.67 -7.98
CA ALA A 1 22.28 -5.13 -7.86
C ALA A 1 21.66 -5.64 -9.15
N GLN A 2 22.26 -6.63 -9.82
CA GLN A 2 21.81 -7.10 -11.14
C GLN A 2 20.45 -7.79 -11.10
N PHE A 3 20.21 -8.64 -10.09
CA PHE A 3 18.94 -9.36 -9.96
C PHE A 3 17.74 -8.43 -9.76
N ILE A 4 17.85 -7.44 -8.87
CA ILE A 4 16.78 -6.45 -8.65
C ILE A 4 16.48 -5.70 -9.95
N SER A 5 17.53 -5.26 -10.66
CA SER A 5 17.36 -4.56 -11.94
C SER A 5 16.61 -5.41 -12.95
N PHE A 6 17.00 -6.69 -13.10
CA PHE A 6 16.30 -7.65 -13.95
C PHE A 6 14.82 -7.79 -13.55
N MET A 7 14.54 -8.03 -12.27
CA MET A 7 13.18 -8.27 -11.79
C MET A 7 12.22 -7.09 -12.05
N VAL A 8 12.71 -5.85 -11.97
CA VAL A 8 11.84 -4.64 -12.04
C VAL A 8 11.96 -3.85 -13.35
N HIS A 9 12.84 -4.25 -14.27
CA HIS A 9 12.99 -3.58 -15.57
C HIS A 9 12.85 -4.50 -16.78
N ASP A 10 13.03 -5.82 -16.64
CA ASP A 10 12.91 -6.72 -17.79
C ASP A 10 11.42 -6.90 -18.19
N PRO A 11 11.02 -6.55 -19.42
CA PRO A 11 9.63 -6.67 -19.86
C PRO A 11 9.09 -8.10 -19.82
N GLU A 12 9.94 -9.11 -20.02
CA GLU A 12 9.52 -10.51 -19.96
C GLU A 12 9.19 -10.93 -18.54
N VAL A 13 9.92 -10.42 -17.54
CA VAL A 13 9.53 -10.58 -16.13
C VAL A 13 8.17 -9.93 -15.88
N GLY A 14 7.92 -8.74 -16.45
CA GLY A 14 6.62 -8.07 -16.35
C GLY A 14 5.46 -8.91 -16.90
N LYS A 15 5.65 -9.57 -18.06
CA LYS A 15 4.65 -10.48 -18.63
C LYS A 15 4.38 -11.72 -17.78
N ILE A 16 5.44 -12.32 -17.25
CA ILE A 16 5.33 -13.54 -16.43
C ILE A 16 4.69 -13.22 -15.08
N MET A 17 5.10 -12.13 -14.44
CA MET A 17 4.65 -11.77 -13.10
C MET A 17 3.29 -11.10 -13.09
N GLY A 18 2.91 -10.41 -14.16
CA GLY A 18 1.68 -9.62 -14.21
C GLY A 18 1.58 -8.66 -13.03
N TYR A 19 0.45 -8.68 -12.33
CA TYR A 19 0.21 -7.84 -11.15
C TYR A 19 0.31 -8.58 -9.80
N ASP A 20 0.93 -9.77 -9.76
CA ASP A 20 1.02 -10.60 -8.54
C ASP A 20 1.74 -9.92 -7.36
N ARG A 21 2.56 -8.90 -7.65
CA ARG A 21 3.28 -8.11 -6.64
C ARG A 21 2.94 -6.62 -6.68
N GLY A 22 1.77 -6.28 -7.21
CA GLY A 22 1.34 -4.91 -7.45
C GLY A 22 1.60 -4.47 -8.89
N ILE A 23 1.39 -3.17 -9.15
CA ILE A 23 1.59 -2.58 -10.47
C ILE A 23 3.07 -2.63 -10.85
N LEU A 24 3.32 -2.97 -12.12
CA LEU A 24 4.67 -3.10 -12.67
C LEU A 24 5.42 -1.76 -12.57
N SER A 25 6.66 -1.83 -12.10
CA SER A 25 7.39 -0.67 -11.58
C SER A 25 7.92 0.28 -12.66
N THR A 26 7.88 -0.13 -13.92
CA THR A 26 8.34 0.63 -15.08
C THR A 26 7.27 0.65 -16.16
N THR A 27 7.23 1.73 -16.94
CA THR A 27 6.31 1.86 -18.08
C THR A 27 6.53 0.74 -19.09
N GLU A 28 7.79 0.34 -19.30
CA GLU A 28 8.16 -0.74 -20.21
C GLU A 28 7.57 -2.09 -19.79
N GLN A 29 7.62 -2.45 -18.51
CA GLN A 29 6.96 -3.65 -18.01
C GLN A 29 5.43 -3.51 -18.07
N TYR A 30 4.90 -2.36 -17.67
CA TYR A 30 3.46 -2.10 -17.67
C TYR A 30 2.83 -2.22 -19.06
N ASP A 31 3.49 -1.69 -20.10
CA ASP A 31 3.03 -1.74 -21.48
C ASP A 31 3.20 -3.12 -22.10
N ALA A 32 4.22 -3.88 -21.68
CA ALA A 32 4.48 -5.23 -22.17
C ALA A 32 3.46 -6.26 -21.67
N PHE A 33 2.84 -6.03 -20.52
CA PHE A 33 1.84 -6.91 -19.95
C PHE A 33 0.43 -6.53 -20.41
N VAL A 34 -0.22 -7.43 -21.16
CA VAL A 34 -1.62 -7.30 -21.56
C VAL A 34 -2.45 -8.35 -20.81
N PRO A 35 -3.25 -7.93 -19.81
CA PRO A 35 -4.09 -8.85 -19.04
C PRO A 35 -5.09 -9.62 -19.91
N THR A 36 -5.11 -10.96 -19.77
CA THR A 36 -6.08 -11.82 -20.47
C THR A 36 -7.20 -12.32 -19.57
N ASP A 37 -6.92 -12.51 -18.28
CA ASP A 37 -7.88 -12.90 -17.26
C ASP A 37 -8.61 -11.69 -16.66
N ASP A 38 -9.79 -11.92 -16.08
CA ASP A 38 -10.66 -10.85 -15.60
C ASP A 38 -10.13 -10.17 -14.33
N GLN A 39 -9.35 -10.88 -13.52
CA GLN A 39 -8.76 -10.32 -12.30
C GLN A 39 -7.71 -9.25 -12.66
N ASN A 40 -6.76 -9.58 -13.53
CA ASN A 40 -5.73 -8.62 -13.95
C ASN A 40 -6.31 -7.47 -14.80
N LYS A 41 -7.37 -7.71 -15.58
CA LYS A 41 -8.11 -6.61 -16.25
C LYS A 41 -8.71 -5.65 -15.23
N GLY A 42 -9.28 -6.17 -14.14
CA GLY A 42 -9.82 -5.37 -13.04
C GLY A 42 -8.75 -4.52 -12.37
N VAL A 43 -7.57 -5.10 -12.10
CA VAL A 43 -6.43 -4.35 -11.53
C VAL A 43 -5.98 -3.22 -12.47
N LYS A 44 -5.81 -3.51 -13.78
CA LYS A 44 -5.44 -2.49 -14.78
C LYS A 44 -6.47 -1.35 -14.82
N ALA A 45 -7.76 -1.68 -14.84
CA ALA A 45 -8.83 -0.70 -14.88
C ALA A 45 -8.81 0.21 -13.64
N TYR A 46 -8.62 -0.37 -12.45
CA TYR A 46 -8.53 0.40 -11.20
C TYR A 46 -7.32 1.33 -11.19
N GLU A 47 -6.14 0.86 -11.61
CA GLU A 47 -4.94 1.69 -11.71
C GLU A 47 -5.16 2.89 -12.64
N GLU A 48 -5.76 2.67 -13.81
CA GLU A 48 -6.08 3.75 -14.74
C GLU A 48 -7.10 4.74 -14.19
N GLU A 49 -8.10 4.28 -13.44
CA GLU A 49 -9.09 5.13 -12.78
C GLU A 49 -8.43 6.02 -11.71
N VAL A 50 -7.60 5.44 -10.85
CA VAL A 50 -6.88 6.16 -9.79
C VAL A 50 -5.90 7.17 -10.37
N ALA A 51 -5.17 6.81 -11.43
CA ALA A 51 -4.28 7.73 -12.14
C ALA A 51 -5.05 8.90 -12.74
N LYS A 52 -6.19 8.65 -13.39
CA LYS A 52 -7.08 9.70 -13.96
C LYS A 52 -7.68 10.60 -12.88
N ALA A 53 -7.99 10.06 -11.71
CA ALA A 53 -8.54 10.81 -10.58
C ALA A 53 -7.53 11.80 -9.99
N GLY A 54 -6.22 11.64 -10.24
CA GLY A 54 -5.19 12.55 -9.78
C GLY A 54 -5.00 12.57 -8.25
N VAL A 55 -5.37 11.47 -7.59
CA VAL A 55 -5.30 11.33 -6.12
C VAL A 55 -3.99 10.70 -5.62
N LEU A 56 -3.08 10.35 -6.52
CA LEU A 56 -1.79 9.75 -6.19
C LEU A 56 -0.84 10.80 -5.58
N GLY A 57 -0.42 10.57 -4.34
CA GLY A 57 0.57 11.38 -3.64
C GLY A 57 2.01 10.90 -3.85
N LYS A 58 2.97 11.70 -3.39
CA LYS A 58 4.38 11.28 -3.32
C LYS A 58 4.53 10.16 -2.30
N ILE A 59 5.13 9.04 -2.71
CA ILE A 59 5.49 7.95 -1.79
C ILE A 59 6.54 8.48 -0.79
N THR A 60 6.25 8.32 0.50
CA THR A 60 7.16 8.65 1.60
C THR A 60 7.51 7.37 2.37
N PRO A 61 8.78 7.11 2.69
CA PRO A 61 9.14 6.03 3.59
C PRO A 61 8.41 6.17 4.93
N HIS A 62 7.98 5.06 5.51
CA HIS A 62 7.41 5.08 6.85
C HIS A 62 8.48 5.53 7.88
N PRO A 63 8.12 6.41 8.83
CA PRO A 63 9.02 6.78 9.92
C PRO A 63 9.26 5.61 10.87
N SER A 64 10.34 5.70 11.66
CA SER A 64 10.57 4.81 12.81
C SER A 64 9.33 4.79 13.71
N GLY A 65 8.96 3.62 14.23
CA GLY A 65 7.80 3.46 15.10
C GLY A 65 6.44 3.39 14.41
N ALA A 66 6.36 3.44 13.07
CA ALA A 66 5.10 3.30 12.33
C ALA A 66 4.40 1.94 12.58
N ASP A 67 5.16 0.87 12.78
CA ASP A 67 4.69 -0.46 13.16
C ASP A 67 4.02 -0.48 14.55
N VAL A 68 4.58 0.27 15.50
CA VAL A 68 3.98 0.45 16.82
C VAL A 68 2.64 1.20 16.71
N VAL A 69 2.56 2.20 15.83
CA VAL A 69 1.30 2.92 15.57
C VAL A 69 0.26 2.03 14.92
N GLU A 70 0.64 1.17 13.97
CA GLU A 70 -0.26 0.20 13.34
C GLU A 70 -0.84 -0.79 14.36
N ALA A 71 0.02 -1.36 15.22
CA ALA A 71 -0.42 -2.25 16.28
C ALA A 71 -1.41 -1.57 17.25
N ALA A 72 -1.14 -0.32 17.63
CA ALA A 72 -2.05 0.48 18.44
C ALA A 72 -3.38 0.74 17.72
N PHE A 73 -3.35 1.09 16.43
CA PHE A 73 -4.54 1.34 15.63
C PHE A 73 -5.46 0.11 15.57
N LEU A 74 -4.91 -1.07 15.30
CA LEU A 74 -5.68 -2.31 15.23
C LEU A 74 -6.31 -2.68 16.58
N ARG A 75 -5.54 -2.56 17.68
CA ARG A 75 -6.04 -2.82 19.03
C ARG A 75 -7.18 -1.86 19.42
N ILE A 76 -6.95 -0.55 19.27
CA ILE A 76 -7.91 0.49 19.64
C ILE A 76 -9.16 0.40 18.74
N GLY A 77 -8.98 0.14 17.44
CA GLY A 77 -10.09 -0.11 16.52
C GLY A 77 -10.95 -1.30 16.97
N GLY A 78 -10.30 -2.39 17.40
CA GLY A 78 -10.99 -3.54 18.00
C GLY A 78 -11.77 -3.19 19.27
N GLU A 79 -11.24 -2.34 20.13
CA GLU A 79 -11.94 -1.84 21.34
C GLU A 79 -13.18 -1.01 20.98
N VAL A 80 -13.09 -0.15 19.95
CA VAL A 80 -14.24 0.60 19.43
C VAL A 80 -15.30 -0.34 18.88
N SER A 81 -14.92 -1.30 18.04
CA SER A 81 -15.86 -2.27 17.44
C SER A 81 -16.55 -3.15 18.48
N GLN A 82 -15.90 -3.41 19.62
CA GLN A 82 -16.47 -4.17 20.74
C GLN A 82 -17.26 -3.28 21.73
N GLY A 83 -17.36 -1.98 21.49
CA GLY A 83 -18.06 -1.04 22.37
C GLY A 83 -17.36 -0.77 23.70
N LYS A 84 -16.07 -1.10 23.83
CA LYS A 84 -15.28 -0.88 25.04
C LYS A 84 -14.85 0.58 25.22
N THR A 85 -14.82 1.35 24.13
CA THR A 85 -14.51 2.77 24.13
C THR A 85 -15.30 3.50 23.06
N LYS A 86 -15.39 4.83 23.15
CA LYS A 86 -16.02 5.68 22.14
C LYS A 86 -15.00 6.11 21.09
N PRO A 87 -15.39 6.29 19.81
CA PRO A 87 -14.47 6.75 18.76
C PRO A 87 -13.68 8.01 19.12
N ALA A 88 -14.31 8.98 19.80
CA ALA A 88 -13.66 10.22 20.20
C ALA A 88 -12.54 10.02 21.24
N ASP A 89 -12.67 9.06 22.15
CA ASP A 89 -11.67 8.77 23.18
C ASP A 89 -10.58 7.84 22.64
N ALA A 90 -10.97 6.87 21.81
CA ALA A 90 -10.06 6.04 21.01
C ALA A 90 -9.12 6.89 20.14
N ALA A 91 -9.63 7.92 19.46
CA ALA A 91 -8.81 8.81 18.66
C ALA A 91 -7.74 9.51 19.52
N LYS A 92 -8.10 10.01 20.70
CA LYS A 92 -7.13 10.64 21.61
C LYS A 92 -6.04 9.65 22.04
N ALA A 93 -6.42 8.42 22.37
CA ALA A 93 -5.49 7.36 22.74
C ALA A 93 -4.50 7.05 21.60
N LEU A 94 -5.01 6.84 20.38
CA LEU A 94 -4.19 6.60 19.20
C LEU A 94 -3.18 7.72 18.95
N PHE A 95 -3.61 8.98 18.97
CA PHE A 95 -2.71 10.11 18.76
C PHE A 95 -1.68 10.28 19.88
N SER A 96 -2.02 9.87 21.12
CA SER A 96 -1.06 9.87 22.22
C SER A 96 0.00 8.79 22.05
N GLU A 97 -0.41 7.57 21.73
CA GLU A 97 0.50 6.43 21.49
C GLU A 97 1.37 6.67 20.26
N ALA A 98 0.81 7.24 19.18
CA ALA A 98 1.58 7.59 17.98
C ALA A 98 2.67 8.62 18.26
N LYS A 99 2.38 9.67 19.05
CA LYS A 99 3.39 10.66 19.45
C LYS A 99 4.53 10.03 20.25
N ALA A 100 4.22 9.08 21.13
CA ALA A 100 5.23 8.37 21.90
C ALA A 100 6.08 7.47 20.98
N ALA A 101 5.46 6.75 20.05
CA ALA A 101 6.14 5.87 19.11
C ALA A 101 7.12 6.62 18.19
N PHE A 102 6.71 7.77 17.66
CA PHE A 102 7.57 8.58 16.78
C PHE A 102 8.67 9.38 17.52
N ALA A 103 8.68 9.38 18.85
CA ALA A 103 9.72 10.04 19.64
C ALA A 103 10.94 9.15 19.93
N GLY A 104 10.86 7.85 19.62
CA GLY A 104 11.95 6.87 19.75
C GLY A 104 12.58 6.49 18.42
#